data_AF-A0A536R8F1-F1
#
_entry.id   AF-A0A536R8F1-F1
#
_cell.length_a   1.000
_cell.length_b   1.000
_cell.length_c   1.000
_cell.angle_alpha   90.00
_cell.angle_beta   90.00
_cell.angle_gamma   90.00
#
_symmetry.space_group_name_H-M   'P 1'
#
loop_
_entity.id
_entity.type
_entity.pdbx_description
1 polymer ?
#
loop_
_entity_poly.entity_id
_entity_poly.type
_entity_poly.pdbx_seq_one_letter_code
_entity_poly.pdbx_strand_id
1 'polypeptide(L)'
;MTVQLQALDRELDRLEGLWSDGLSETFRAYLDSVGQFAAETQPKLALAAALIEVGLRLQGLGGRAAPPTTLLMGDLCLARGSRLLADNAPLAVQVAFARAIESMSSAAASEQPTPTTRPLLATALGAGTPPGAQVR
;
A
#
# COMPACT_ATOMS: atom_id res chain seq x y z
N MET A 1 15.65 5.43 20.70
CA MET A 1 14.95 4.91 19.50
C MET A 1 13.42 4.85 19.65
N THR A 2 12.82 5.21 20.79
CA THR A 2 11.36 5.10 21.04
C THR A 2 10.52 6.28 20.56
N VAL A 3 11.13 7.46 20.40
CA VAL A 3 10.41 8.71 20.12
C VAL A 3 9.85 8.80 18.68
N GLN A 4 10.54 8.22 17.69
CA GLN A 4 10.07 8.21 16.30
C GLN A 4 8.91 7.24 16.07
N LEU A 5 8.90 6.09 16.73
CA LEU A 5 7.77 5.15 16.73
C LEU A 5 6.53 5.77 17.37
N GLN A 6 6.69 6.44 18.51
CA GLN A 6 5.59 7.13 19.19
C GLN A 6 5.03 8.33 18.41
N ALA A 7 5.87 9.03 17.64
CA ALA A 7 5.41 10.11 16.76
C ALA A 7 4.61 9.58 15.56
N LEU A 8 5.06 8.44 15.00
CA LEU A 8 4.35 7.75 13.93
C LEU A 8 3.02 7.15 14.43
N ASP A 9 3.00 6.53 15.61
CA ASP A 9 1.78 5.99 16.24
C ASP A 9 0.77 7.10 16.55
N ARG A 10 1.19 8.27 17.03
CA ARG A 10 0.28 9.41 17.27
C ARG A 10 -0.23 10.07 16.00
N GLU A 11 0.58 10.06 14.94
CA GLU A 11 0.15 10.53 13.62
C GLU A 11 -0.83 9.52 13.00
N LEU A 12 -0.61 8.23 13.22
CA LEU A 12 -1.52 7.14 12.88
C LEU A 12 -2.83 7.22 13.66
N ASP A 13 -2.80 7.42 14.98
CA ASP A 13 -4.01 7.59 15.81
C ASP A 13 -4.86 8.81 15.37
N ARG A 14 -4.21 9.91 14.98
CA ARG A 14 -4.92 11.09 14.44
C ARG A 14 -5.53 10.84 13.07
N LEU A 15 -4.91 9.98 12.28
CA LEU A 15 -5.41 9.59 10.98
C LEU A 15 -6.44 8.45 11.07
N GLU A 16 -6.37 7.58 12.07
CA GLU A 16 -7.37 6.53 12.39
C GLU A 16 -8.71 7.14 12.82
N GLY A 17 -8.71 8.29 13.49
CA GLY A 17 -9.95 9.05 13.75
C GLY A 17 -10.65 9.58 12.47
N LEU A 18 -9.94 9.62 11.34
CA LEU A 18 -10.43 10.09 10.03
C LEU A 18 -10.64 8.94 9.02
N TRP A 19 -9.93 7.83 9.18
CA TRP A 19 -10.02 6.66 8.31
C TRP A 19 -10.96 5.62 8.92
N SER A 20 -12.24 5.72 8.55
CA SER A 20 -13.27 4.74 8.88
C SER A 20 -12.88 3.32 8.45
N ASP A 21 -13.45 2.34 9.16
CA ASP A 21 -13.59 0.92 8.81
C ASP A 21 -12.94 0.48 7.49
N GLY A 22 -11.78 -0.17 7.60
CA GLY A 22 -11.15 -0.87 6.49
C GLY A 22 -9.63 -0.73 6.45
N LEU A 23 -9.05 0.38 6.92
CA LEU A 23 -7.59 0.54 6.93
C LEU A 23 -6.94 -0.47 7.87
N SER A 24 -7.42 -0.58 9.12
CA SER A 24 -6.86 -1.51 10.11
C SER A 24 -7.06 -2.98 9.70
N GLU A 25 -8.18 -3.32 9.04
CA GLU A 25 -8.40 -4.66 8.46
C GLU A 25 -7.41 -4.94 7.31
N THR A 26 -7.29 -3.99 6.38
CA THR A 26 -6.39 -4.10 5.21
C THR A 26 -4.94 -4.20 5.67
N PHE A 27 -4.54 -3.41 6.67
CA PHE A 27 -3.23 -3.47 7.30
C PHE A 27 -2.94 -4.85 7.88
N ARG A 28 -3.86 -5.41 8.67
CA ARG A 28 -3.71 -6.76 9.25
C ARG A 28 -3.56 -7.82 8.15
N ALA A 29 -4.33 -7.72 7.06
CA ALA A 29 -4.21 -8.64 5.93
C ALA A 29 -2.83 -8.60 5.25
N TYR A 30 -2.13 -7.46 5.27
CA TYR A 30 -0.79 -7.35 4.70
C TYR A 30 0.35 -7.79 5.62
N LEU A 31 0.11 -7.97 6.92
CA LEU A 31 1.14 -8.49 7.84
C LEU A 31 1.61 -9.88 7.42
N ASP A 32 0.70 -10.70 6.89
CA ASP A 32 1.00 -12.04 6.38
C ASP A 32 1.88 -12.01 5.12
N SER A 33 1.93 -10.88 4.41
CA SER A 33 2.66 -10.71 3.13
C SER A 33 4.07 -10.11 3.29
N VAL A 34 4.47 -9.75 4.51
CA VAL A 34 5.74 -9.06 4.78
C VAL A 34 6.73 -9.87 5.62
N GLY A 35 6.42 -11.14 5.94
CA GLY A 35 7.24 -11.99 6.82
C GLY A 35 8.72 -12.14 6.40
N GLN A 36 9.03 -11.94 5.12
CA GLN A 36 10.38 -11.98 4.55
C GLN A 36 11.25 -10.74 4.87
N PHE A 37 10.65 -9.64 5.36
CA PHE A 37 11.39 -8.42 5.69
C PHE A 37 11.82 -8.39 7.16
N ALA A 38 12.78 -7.53 7.50
CA ALA A 38 13.20 -7.30 8.88
C ALA A 38 12.02 -6.82 9.75
N ALA A 39 11.97 -7.27 11.01
CA ALA A 39 10.82 -7.07 11.91
C ALA A 39 10.46 -5.59 12.11
N GLU A 40 11.45 -4.70 12.13
CA GLU A 40 11.29 -3.25 12.24
C GLU A 40 10.71 -2.59 10.98
N THR A 41 10.74 -3.29 9.85
CA THR A 41 10.32 -2.82 8.52
C THR A 41 8.95 -3.37 8.15
N GLN A 42 8.63 -4.58 8.62
CA GLN A 42 7.33 -5.27 8.39
C GLN A 42 6.10 -4.38 8.59
N PRO A 43 5.87 -3.74 9.77
CA PRO A 43 4.67 -2.94 9.98
C PRO A 43 4.61 -1.73 9.04
N LYS A 44 5.76 -1.15 8.66
CA LYS A 44 5.81 -0.01 7.74
C LYS A 44 5.43 -0.41 6.32
N LEU A 45 5.87 -1.58 5.87
CA LEU A 45 5.55 -2.10 4.54
C LEU A 45 4.09 -2.55 4.44
N ALA A 46 3.57 -3.21 5.47
CA ALA A 46 2.15 -3.57 5.54
C ALA A 46 1.25 -2.33 5.54
N LEU A 47 1.62 -1.29 6.30
CA LEU A 47 0.93 -0.01 6.29
C LEU A 47 1.00 0.68 4.93
N ALA A 48 2.17 0.66 4.28
CA ALA A 48 2.32 1.24 2.95
C ALA A 48 1.40 0.56 1.93
N ALA A 49 1.33 -0.78 1.93
CA ALA A 49 0.45 -1.55 1.06
C ALA A 49 -1.03 -1.26 1.34
N ALA A 50 -1.42 -1.18 2.62
CA ALA A 50 -2.78 -0.86 3.02
C ALA A 50 -3.20 0.56 2.60
N LEU A 51 -2.33 1.56 2.77
CA LEU A 51 -2.57 2.92 2.32
C LEU A 51 -2.72 2.98 0.80
N ILE A 52 -1.92 2.24 0.04
CA ILE A 52 -2.04 2.21 -1.42
C ILE A 52 -3.35 1.52 -1.84
N GLU A 53 -3.71 0.38 -1.23
CA GLU A 53 -4.98 -0.29 -1.52
C GLU A 53 -6.20 0.60 -1.20
N VAL A 54 -6.20 1.26 -0.04
CA VAL A 54 -7.27 2.21 0.33
C VAL A 54 -7.28 3.39 -0.63
N GLY A 55 -6.13 3.97 -0.94
CA GLY A 55 -6.01 5.11 -1.84
C GLY A 55 -6.61 4.80 -3.21
N LEU A 56 -6.27 3.65 -3.80
CA LEU A 56 -6.80 3.21 -5.09
C LEU A 56 -8.31 2.95 -5.06
N ARG A 57 -8.84 2.39 -3.97
CA ARG A 57 -10.29 2.24 -3.79
C ARG A 57 -11.01 3.59 -3.75
N LEU A 58 -10.44 4.57 -3.05
CA LEU A 58 -11.00 5.92 -2.95
C LEU A 58 -11.01 6.66 -4.28
N GLN A 59 -10.06 6.37 -5.19
CA GLN A 59 -10.06 6.96 -6.54
C GLN A 59 -11.24 6.50 -7.40
N GLY A 60 -11.89 5.37 -7.06
CA GLY A 60 -13.01 4.84 -7.84
C GLY A 60 -12.63 4.46 -9.27
N LEU A 61 -11.42 3.92 -9.46
CA LEU A 61 -10.87 3.56 -10.77
C LEU A 61 -11.86 2.71 -11.60
N GLY A 62 -12.13 3.15 -12.83
CA GLY A 62 -13.02 2.46 -13.78
C GLY A 62 -14.52 2.70 -13.52
N GLY A 63 -14.86 3.53 -12.53
CA GLY A 63 -16.23 3.90 -12.20
C GLY A 63 -16.52 5.39 -12.41
N ARG A 64 -17.66 5.84 -11.87
CA ARG A 64 -17.99 7.27 -11.81
C ARG A 64 -16.95 7.98 -10.95
N ALA A 65 -16.49 9.15 -11.39
CA ALA A 65 -15.56 9.97 -10.64
C ALA A 65 -16.03 10.16 -9.19
N ALA A 66 -15.15 9.85 -8.23
CA ALA A 66 -15.42 10.04 -6.82
C ALA A 66 -15.54 11.54 -6.46
N PRO A 67 -16.19 11.89 -5.34
CA PRO A 67 -16.26 13.28 -4.89
C PRO A 67 -14.86 13.89 -4.68
N PRO A 68 -14.66 15.20 -4.90
CA PRO A 68 -13.34 15.83 -4.80
C PRO A 68 -12.61 15.58 -3.48
N THR A 69 -13.33 15.60 -2.36
CA THR A 69 -12.75 15.31 -1.03
C THR A 69 -12.27 13.86 -0.91
N THR A 70 -12.95 12.92 -1.54
CA THR A 70 -12.58 11.50 -1.58
C THR A 70 -11.33 11.29 -2.43
N LEU A 71 -11.21 11.99 -3.56
CA LEU A 71 -10.02 11.96 -4.41
C LEU A 71 -8.78 12.49 -3.66
N LEU A 72 -8.91 13.62 -2.96
CA LEU A 72 -7.82 14.18 -2.15
C LEU A 72 -7.35 13.23 -1.04
N MET A 73 -8.29 12.52 -0.40
CA MET A 73 -7.93 11.49 0.58
C MET A 73 -7.22 10.30 -0.09
N GLY A 74 -7.65 9.90 -1.28
CA GLY A 74 -6.97 8.90 -2.10
C GLY A 74 -5.53 9.29 -2.42
N ASP A 75 -5.32 10.52 -2.88
CA ASP A 75 -3.99 11.07 -3.19
C ASP A 75 -3.08 11.12 -1.96
N LEU A 76 -3.61 11.53 -0.80
CA LEU A 76 -2.87 11.53 0.46
C LEU A 76 -2.42 10.11 0.84
N CYS A 77 -3.30 9.13 0.73
CA CYS A 77 -2.98 7.73 1.00
C CYS A 77 -1.88 7.21 0.06
N LEU A 78 -1.98 7.50 -1.24
CA LEU A 78 -0.99 7.10 -2.25
C LEU A 78 0.37 7.77 -1.99
N ALA A 79 0.39 9.06 -1.70
CA ALA A 79 1.61 9.80 -1.40
C ALA A 79 2.29 9.27 -0.13
N ARG A 80 1.52 9.00 0.93
CA ARG A 80 2.06 8.49 2.19
C ARG A 80 2.56 7.06 2.07
N GLY A 81 1.80 6.18 1.39
CA GLY A 81 2.24 4.81 1.10
C GLY A 81 3.52 4.80 0.27
N SER A 82 3.59 5.63 -0.77
CA SER A 82 4.79 5.78 -1.61
C SER A 82 6.01 6.25 -0.81
N ARG A 83 5.82 7.20 0.12
CA ARG A 83 6.90 7.65 1.00
C ARG A 83 7.41 6.54 1.91
N LEU A 84 6.51 5.77 2.52
CA LEU A 84 6.89 4.63 3.36
C LEU A 84 7.68 3.58 2.57
N LEU A 85 7.28 3.28 1.32
CA LEU A 85 8.05 2.39 0.44
C LEU A 85 9.42 2.97 0.10
N ALA A 86 9.51 4.25 -0.24
CA ALA A 86 10.78 4.90 -0.57
C ALA A 86 11.78 4.85 0.59
N ASP A 87 11.30 5.03 1.83
CA ASP A 87 12.13 5.07 3.03
C ASP A 87 12.51 3.67 3.56
N ASN A 88 11.73 2.63 3.26
CA ASN A 88 11.84 1.34 3.96
C ASN A 88 11.90 0.10 3.05
N ALA A 89 11.52 0.20 1.77
CA ALA A 89 11.46 -0.94 0.86
C ALA A 89 12.69 -0.99 -0.07
N PRO A 90 13.18 -2.19 -0.44
CA PRO A 90 14.14 -2.34 -1.53
C PRO A 90 13.60 -1.78 -2.85
N LEU A 91 14.49 -1.31 -3.73
CA LEU A 91 14.12 -0.73 -5.03
C LEU A 91 13.21 -1.65 -5.86
N ALA A 92 13.47 -2.97 -5.85
CA ALA A 92 12.65 -3.95 -6.56
C ALA A 92 11.17 -3.92 -6.13
N VAL A 93 10.92 -3.78 -4.83
CA VAL A 93 9.55 -3.66 -4.27
C VAL A 93 8.94 -2.33 -4.69
N GLN A 94 9.68 -1.22 -4.59
CA GLN A 94 9.19 0.10 -5.00
C GLN A 94 8.74 0.11 -6.47
N VAL A 95 9.56 -0.46 -7.36
CA VAL A 95 9.25 -0.58 -8.80
C VAL A 95 8.04 -1.49 -9.01
N ALA A 96 7.94 -2.61 -8.30
CA ALA A 96 6.82 -3.53 -8.42
C ALA A 96 5.49 -2.87 -8.01
N PHE A 97 5.49 -2.06 -6.94
CA PHE A 97 4.33 -1.27 -6.53
C PHE A 97 3.94 -0.23 -7.60
N ALA A 98 4.91 0.50 -8.15
CA ALA A 98 4.64 1.47 -9.22
C ALA A 98 4.02 0.79 -10.45
N ARG A 99 4.52 -0.38 -10.85
CA ARG A 99 3.97 -1.18 -11.96
C ARG A 99 2.56 -1.68 -11.67
N ALA A 100 2.27 -2.10 -10.45
CA ALA A 100 0.92 -2.51 -10.06
C ALA A 100 -0.07 -1.35 -10.19
N ILE A 101 0.29 -0.16 -9.68
CA ILE A 101 -0.54 1.06 -9.76
C ILE A 101 -0.75 1.48 -11.21
N GLU A 102 0.29 1.45 -12.03
CA GLU A 102 0.23 1.73 -13.47
C GLU A 102 -0.73 0.75 -14.18
N SER A 103 -0.61 -0.54 -13.90
CA SER A 103 -1.47 -1.57 -14.50
C SER A 103 -2.95 -1.37 -14.14
N MET A 104 -3.26 -1.05 -12.89
CA MET A 104 -4.64 -0.78 -12.47
C MET A 104 -5.19 0.50 -13.12
N SER A 105 -4.40 1.58 -13.13
CA SER A 105 -4.80 2.84 -13.75
C SER A 105 -5.02 2.68 -15.26
N SER A 106 -4.15 1.93 -15.94
CA SER A 106 -4.24 1.64 -17.38
C SER A 106 -5.46 0.78 -17.72
N ALA A 107 -5.73 -0.27 -16.93
CA ALA A 107 -6.90 -1.12 -17.11
C ALA A 107 -8.19 -0.31 -16.93
N ALA A 108 -8.26 0.53 -15.88
CA ALA A 108 -9.39 1.40 -15.63
C ALA A 108 -9.62 2.42 -16.75
N ALA A 109 -8.56 3.05 -17.27
CA ALA A 109 -8.64 4.00 -18.36
C ALA A 109 -9.05 3.36 -19.70
N SER A 110 -8.73 2.06 -19.88
CA SER A 110 -9.05 1.29 -21.08
C SER A 110 -10.38 0.54 -20.99
N GLU A 111 -11.18 0.78 -19.95
CA GLU A 111 -12.43 0.06 -19.64
C GLU A 111 -12.26 -1.48 -19.58
N GLN A 112 -11.04 -1.93 -19.28
CA GLN A 112 -10.72 -3.33 -19.12
C GLN A 112 -11.01 -3.79 -17.67
N PRO A 113 -11.24 -5.11 -17.46
CA PRO A 113 -11.35 -5.65 -16.12
C PRO A 113 -10.14 -5.26 -15.27
N THR A 114 -10.38 -4.46 -14.23
CA THR A 114 -9.29 -4.03 -13.36
C THR A 114 -8.85 -5.21 -12.50
N PRO A 115 -7.56 -5.57 -12.49
CA PRO A 115 -7.07 -6.67 -11.66
C PRO A 115 -7.30 -6.36 -10.18
N THR A 116 -7.52 -7.40 -9.38
CA THR A 116 -7.79 -7.25 -7.95
C THR A 116 -6.56 -6.66 -7.24
N THR A 117 -6.74 -5.51 -6.58
CA THR A 117 -5.65 -4.72 -6.00
C THR A 117 -4.81 -5.52 -5.00
N ARG A 118 -5.47 -6.23 -4.09
CA ARG A 118 -4.80 -6.93 -2.99
C ARG A 118 -3.74 -7.94 -3.45
N PRO A 119 -4.04 -8.94 -4.30
CA PRO A 119 -3.05 -9.90 -4.75
C PRO A 119 -1.93 -9.28 -5.59
N LEU A 120 -2.20 -8.21 -6.35
CA LEU A 120 -1.14 -7.48 -7.07
C LEU A 120 -0.14 -6.84 -6.12
N LEU A 121 -0.62 -6.13 -5.10
CA LEU A 121 0.26 -5.49 -4.11
C LEU A 121 0.97 -6.53 -3.23
N ALA A 122 0.32 -7.65 -2.89
CA ALA A 122 0.97 -8.76 -2.19
C ALA A 122 2.10 -9.36 -3.05
N THR A 123 1.89 -9.52 -4.35
CA THR A 123 2.93 -9.95 -5.30
C THR A 123 4.08 -8.93 -5.35
N ALA A 124 3.78 -7.63 -5.32
CA ALA A 124 4.79 -6.58 -5.30
C ALA A 124 5.67 -6.62 -4.04
N LEU A 125 5.12 -7.00 -2.88
CA LEU A 125 5.89 -7.25 -1.66
C LEU A 125 6.83 -8.47 -1.81
N GLY A 126 6.46 -9.45 -2.64
CA GLY A 126 7.30 -10.61 -2.97
C GLY A 126 8.46 -10.30 -3.91
N ALA A 127 8.44 -9.18 -4.65
CA ALA A 127 9.46 -8.81 -5.64
C ALA A 127 10.85 -8.51 -5.04
N GLY A 128 10.93 -8.28 -3.72
CA GLY A 128 12.19 -8.11 -3.01
C GLY A 128 12.94 -9.41 -2.74
N THR A 129 12.33 -10.56 -3.06
CA THR A 129 12.95 -11.88 -2.89
C THR A 129 13.89 -12.15 -4.06
N PRO A 130 15.21 -12.33 -3.86
CA PRO A 130 16.11 -12.70 -4.94
C PRO A 130 15.67 -14.03 -5.57
N PRO A 131 15.77 -14.20 -6.89
CA PRO A 131 15.51 -15.47 -7.55
C PRO A 131 16.52 -16.51 -7.05
N GLY A 132 16.13 -17.31 -6.06
CA GLY A 132 17.02 -18.27 -5.41
C GLY A 132 16.68 -18.62 -3.95
N ALA A 133 15.81 -17.88 -3.27
CA ALA A 133 15.40 -18.20 -1.90
C ALA A 133 14.31 -19.30 -1.79
N GLN A 134 14.20 -20.18 -2.80
CA GLN A 134 13.46 -21.44 -2.71
C GLN A 134 14.44 -22.61 -2.77
N VAL A 135 15.19 -22.89 -1.70
CA VAL A 135 15.86 -24.19 -1.53
C VAL A 135 15.99 -24.54 -0.04
N ARG A 136 14.98 -25.26 0.48
CA ARG A 136 15.00 -26.44 1.38
C ARG A 136 13.92 -26.40 2.46
#